data_AF-A0A316T8H5-F1
#
_entry.id   AF-A0A316T8H5-F1
#
_cell.length_a   1.000
_cell.length_b   1.000
_cell.length_c   1.000
_cell.angle_alpha   90.00
_cell.angle_beta   90.00
_cell.angle_gamma   90.00
#
_symmetry.space_group_name_H-M   'P 1'
#
loop_
_entity.id
_entity.type
_entity.pdbx_description
1 polymer ?
#
loop_
_entity_poly.entity_id
_entity_poly.type
_entity_poly.pdbx_seq_one_letter_code
_entity_poly.pdbx_strand_id
1 'polypeptide(L)'
;MVTEAIIIIILIAVISGVFLREKRYDYAKSTGVLLIMPLAYLFGFALSRPIATLKQVERIDVILVAIIIGLMISCILLGLRCISIKQKKLKLAYLIVNGAFIGIISLIFIYDTLTLLVK
;
A
#
# COMPACT_ATOMS: atom_id res chain seq x y z
N MET A 1 6.35 -0.89 13.65
CA MET A 1 5.51 -0.75 12.43
C MET A 1 6.30 -0.62 11.15
N VAL A 2 7.48 0.03 11.16
CA VAL A 2 8.41 -0.01 10.02
C VAL A 2 8.86 -1.45 9.71
N THR A 3 9.17 -2.27 10.72
CA THR A 3 9.57 -3.68 10.54
C THR A 3 8.46 -4.52 9.93
N GLU A 4 7.21 -4.36 10.39
CA GLU A 4 6.04 -5.04 9.84
C GLU A 4 5.79 -4.64 8.38
N ALA A 5 5.93 -3.34 8.05
CA ALA A 5 5.82 -2.87 6.67
C ALA A 5 6.88 -3.50 5.75
N ILE A 6 8.12 -3.65 6.23
CA ILE A 6 9.20 -4.34 5.50
C ILE A 6 8.85 -5.82 5.29
N ILE A 7 8.34 -6.51 6.32
CA ILE A 7 7.93 -7.92 6.22
C ILE A 7 6.82 -8.09 5.18
N ILE A 8 5.82 -7.21 5.18
CA ILE A 8 4.72 -7.23 4.21
C ILE A 8 5.25 -7.03 2.80
N ILE A 9 6.20 -6.10 2.60
CA ILE A 9 6.83 -5.87 1.29
C ILE A 9 7.56 -7.14 0.81
N ILE A 10 8.35 -7.77 1.68
CA ILE A 10 9.07 -9.00 1.34
C ILE A 10 8.09 -10.10 0.96
N LEU A 11 7.02 -10.30 1.75
CA LEU A 11 6.00 -11.30 1.44
C LEU A 11 5.35 -11.07 0.08
N ILE A 12 4.93 -9.84 -0.20
CA ILE A 12 4.29 -9.51 -1.49
C ILE A 12 5.30 -9.66 -2.64
N ALA A 13 6.56 -9.28 -2.44
CA ALA A 13 7.62 -9.45 -3.43
C ALA A 13 7.90 -10.93 -3.73
N VAL A 14 7.90 -11.80 -2.72
CA VAL A 14 8.05 -13.26 -2.88
C VAL A 14 6.87 -13.82 -3.67
N ILE A 15 5.62 -13.48 -3.30
CA ILE A 15 4.41 -13.95 -4.00
C ILE A 15 4.42 -13.46 -5.46
N SER A 16 4.77 -12.20 -5.69
CA SER A 16 4.91 -11.64 -7.04
C SER A 16 6.00 -12.36 -7.85
N GLY A 17 7.14 -12.68 -7.23
CA GLY A 17 8.21 -13.45 -7.84
C GLY A 17 7.80 -14.88 -8.23
N VAL A 18 6.97 -15.54 -7.41
CA VAL A 18 6.38 -16.85 -7.74
C VAL A 18 5.48 -16.75 -8.98
N PHE A 19 4.62 -15.73 -9.07
CA PHE A 19 3.79 -15.52 -10.26
C PHE A 19 4.60 -15.18 -11.51
N LEU A 20 5.72 -14.46 -11.35
CA LEU A 20 6.64 -14.17 -12.44
C LEU A 20 7.30 -15.45 -12.96
N ARG A 21 7.68 -16.37 -12.06
CA ARG A 21 8.27 -17.66 -12.41
C ARG A 21 7.32 -18.53 -13.22
N GLU A 22 6.02 -18.48 -12.94
CA GLU A 22 4.99 -19.17 -13.73
C GLU A 22 4.63 -18.47 -15.05
N LYS A 23 5.34 -17.39 -15.44
CA LYS A 23 5.05 -16.55 -16.62
C LYS A 23 3.64 -15.94 -16.61
N ARG A 24 3.01 -15.83 -15.43
CA ARG A 24 1.68 -15.25 -15.22
C ARG A 24 1.78 -13.75 -14.95
N TYR A 25 2.25 -12.99 -15.94
CA TYR A 25 2.55 -11.56 -15.79
C TYR A 25 1.36 -10.69 -15.36
N ASP A 26 0.14 -11.02 -15.77
CA ASP A 26 -1.05 -10.27 -15.37
C ASP A 26 -1.34 -10.40 -13.87
N TYR A 27 -1.04 -11.56 -13.30
CA TYR A 27 -1.19 -11.80 -11.86
C TYR A 27 -0.09 -11.09 -11.07
N ALA A 28 1.17 -11.14 -11.52
CA ALA A 28 2.26 -10.41 -10.87
C ALA A 28 2.00 -8.89 -10.84
N LYS A 29 1.46 -8.32 -11.93
CA LYS A 29 1.07 -6.90 -11.99
C LYS A 29 -0.09 -6.57 -11.04
N SER A 30 -1.03 -7.49 -10.86
CA SER A 30 -2.10 -7.36 -9.86
C SER A 30 -1.51 -7.30 -8.46
N THR A 31 -0.63 -8.24 -8.12
CA THR A 31 -0.04 -8.34 -6.78
C THR A 31 0.87 -7.14 -6.48
N GLY A 32 1.49 -6.56 -7.51
CA GLY A 32 2.30 -5.34 -7.37
C GLY A 32 1.52 -4.12 -6.87
N VAL A 33 0.21 -4.02 -7.12
CA VAL A 33 -0.62 -2.91 -6.59
C VAL A 33 -0.65 -2.93 -5.06
N LEU A 34 -0.56 -4.12 -4.45
CA LEU A 34 -0.57 -4.30 -3.00
C LEU A 34 0.71 -3.74 -2.34
N LEU A 35 1.82 -3.63 -3.08
CA LEU A 35 3.08 -3.06 -2.56
C LEU A 35 3.00 -1.54 -2.36
N ILE A 36 2.11 -0.86 -3.06
CA ILE A 36 2.04 0.60 -3.05
C ILE A 36 1.81 1.13 -1.65
N MET A 37 0.94 0.46 -0.89
CA MET A 37 0.56 0.93 0.44
C MET A 37 1.69 0.84 1.49
N PRO A 38 2.36 -0.30 1.70
CA PRO A 38 3.49 -0.37 2.60
C PRO A 38 4.70 0.44 2.10
N LEU A 39 4.87 0.61 0.77
CA LEU A 39 5.86 1.54 0.23
C LEU A 39 5.53 2.99 0.58
N ALA A 40 4.27 3.42 0.42
CA ALA A 40 3.84 4.77 0.75
C ALA A 40 4.06 5.09 2.24
N TYR A 41 3.82 4.12 3.12
CA TYR A 41 4.13 4.26 4.55
C TYR A 41 5.64 4.42 4.81
N LEU A 42 6.48 3.57 4.21
CA LEU A 42 7.95 3.69 4.32
C LEU A 42 8.48 5.01 3.77
N PHE A 43 7.96 5.45 2.63
CA PHE A 43 8.31 6.74 2.03
C PHE A 43 7.87 7.89 2.94
N GLY A 44 6.65 7.86 3.49
CA GLY A 44 6.17 8.84 4.45
C GLY A 44 7.06 8.92 5.69
N PHE A 45 7.48 7.77 6.22
CA PHE A 45 8.40 7.72 7.36
C PHE A 45 9.79 8.28 7.01
N ALA A 46 10.34 7.93 5.84
CA ALA A 46 11.62 8.44 5.38
C ALA A 46 11.60 9.96 5.13
N LEU A 47 10.51 10.48 4.52
CA LEU A 47 10.31 11.91 4.26
C LEU A 47 9.99 12.72 5.52
N SER A 48 9.43 12.09 6.55
CA SER A 48 9.11 12.78 7.81
C SER A 48 10.36 13.38 8.48
N ARG A 49 11.53 12.77 8.31
CA ARG A 49 12.80 13.25 8.91
C ARG A 49 13.28 14.59 8.32
N PRO A 50 13.50 14.72 6.99
CA PRO A 50 13.97 15.97 6.39
C PRO A 50 12.90 17.07 6.40
N ILE A 51 11.61 16.73 6.34
CA ILE A 51 10.52 17.71 6.29
C ILE A 51 10.25 18.31 7.67
N ALA A 52 10.29 17.50 8.73
CA ALA A 52 10.13 18.01 10.09
C ALA A 52 11.25 18.98 10.50
N THR A 53 12.47 18.77 9.99
CA THR A 53 13.59 19.70 10.23
C THR A 53 13.45 21.02 9.47
N LEU A 54 12.75 21.05 8.34
CA LEU A 54 12.66 22.24 7.49
C LEU A 54 11.46 23.15 7.84
N LYS A 55 10.38 22.61 8.40
CA LYS A 55 9.08 23.30 8.38
C LYS A 55 8.30 23.33 9.70
N GLN A 56 8.87 22.87 10.83
CA GLN A 56 8.16 22.76 12.13
C GLN A 56 6.79 22.05 12.03
N VAL A 57 6.63 21.16 11.05
CA VAL A 57 5.42 20.34 10.89
C VAL A 57 5.59 19.08 11.73
N GLU A 58 4.52 18.67 12.42
CA GLU A 58 4.52 17.42 13.18
C GLU A 58 4.78 16.24 12.23
N ARG A 59 5.73 15.36 12.60
CA ARG A 59 6.10 14.19 11.77
C ARG A 59 4.91 13.31 11.41
N ILE A 60 3.90 13.33 12.28
CA ILE A 60 2.70 12.50 12.20
C ILE A 60 1.82 12.94 11.02
N ASP A 61 1.65 14.26 10.82
CA ASP A 61 0.89 14.81 9.69
C ASP A 61 1.51 14.42 8.35
N VAL A 62 2.84 14.44 8.25
CA VAL A 62 3.56 14.07 7.02
C VAL A 62 3.32 12.59 6.68
N ILE A 63 3.35 11.71 7.68
CA ILE A 63 3.11 10.27 7.50
C ILE A 63 1.64 10.02 7.12
N LEU A 64 0.68 10.66 7.79
CA LEU A 64 -0.74 10.55 7.47
C LEU A 64 -1.06 11.00 6.04
N VAL A 65 -0.53 12.14 5.63
CA VAL A 65 -0.70 12.64 4.25
C VAL A 65 -0.09 11.65 3.25
N ALA A 66 1.08 11.09 3.52
CA ALA A 66 1.69 10.08 2.65
C ALA A 66 0.83 8.81 2.54
N ILE A 67 0.23 8.35 3.64
CA ILE A 67 -0.70 7.20 3.64
C ILE A 67 -1.94 7.52 2.80
N ILE A 68 -2.55 8.69 2.98
CA ILE A 68 -3.75 9.10 2.22
C ILE A 68 -3.45 9.18 0.71
N ILE A 69 -2.31 9.76 0.34
CA ILE A 69 -1.86 9.82 -1.06
C ILE A 69 -1.61 8.40 -1.60
N GLY A 70 -0.95 7.54 -0.82
CA GLY A 70 -0.73 6.14 -1.17
C GLY A 70 -2.03 5.36 -1.38
N LEU A 71 -3.04 5.61 -0.54
CA LEU A 71 -4.37 5.02 -0.66
C LEU A 71 -5.05 5.46 -1.96
N MET A 72 -5.04 6.75 -2.25
CA MET A 72 -5.61 7.31 -3.49
C MET A 72 -4.97 6.69 -4.73
N ILE A 73 -3.63 6.62 -4.77
CA ILE A 73 -2.88 6.00 -5.86
C ILE A 73 -3.25 4.52 -6.01
N SER A 74 -3.31 3.79 -4.89
CA SER A 74 -3.68 2.37 -4.88
C SER A 74 -5.10 2.14 -5.41
N CYS A 75 -6.06 2.96 -5.01
CA CYS A 75 -7.44 2.90 -5.50
C CYS A 75 -7.55 3.20 -7.00
N ILE A 76 -6.81 4.20 -7.50
CA ILE A 76 -6.77 4.52 -8.93
C ILE A 76 -6.19 3.35 -9.72
N LEU A 77 -5.04 2.80 -9.29
CA LEU A 77 -4.40 1.66 -9.95
C LEU A 77 -5.28 0.40 -9.92
N LEU A 78 -5.96 0.16 -8.80
CA LEU A 78 -6.95 -0.91 -8.67
C LEU A 78 -8.09 -0.73 -9.69
N GLY A 79 -8.64 0.48 -9.80
CA GLY A 79 -9.68 0.82 -10.76
C GLY A 79 -9.24 0.63 -12.23
N LEU A 80 -8.04 1.12 -12.57
CA LEU A 80 -7.48 0.96 -13.92
C LEU A 80 -7.28 -0.52 -14.29
N ARG A 81 -6.78 -1.33 -13.35
CA ARG A 81 -6.64 -2.78 -13.56
C ARG A 81 -7.98 -3.48 -13.67
N CYS A 82 -8.95 -3.07 -12.87
CA CYS A 82 -10.31 -3.60 -12.90
C CYS A 82 -10.98 -3.45 -14.27
N ILE A 83 -10.66 -2.39 -15.04
CA ILE A 83 -11.16 -2.18 -16.41
C ILE A 83 -10.58 -3.21 -17.39
N SER A 84 -9.33 -3.63 -17.21
CA SER A 84 -8.68 -4.61 -18.10
C SER A 84 -9.23 -6.04 -17.96
N ILE A 85 -9.96 -6.34 -16.89
CA ILE A 85 -10.50 -7.68 -16.61
C ILE A 85 -11.85 -7.86 -17.33
N LYS A 86 -11.87 -8.70 -18.37
CA LYS A 86 -13.08 -8.95 -19.18
C LYS A 86 -14.16 -9.77 -18.44
N GLN A 87 -13.75 -10.70 -17.55
CA GLN A 87 -14.69 -11.57 -16.85
C GLN A 87 -15.26 -10.92 -15.59
N LYS A 88 -16.59 -10.77 -15.51
CA LYS A 88 -17.27 -10.12 -14.37
C LYS A 88 -16.97 -10.77 -13.01
N LYS A 89 -16.91 -12.11 -12.94
CA LYS A 89 -16.58 -12.84 -11.70
C LYS A 89 -15.16 -12.56 -11.21
N LEU A 90 -14.17 -12.61 -12.10
CA LEU A 90 -12.78 -12.28 -11.78
C LEU A 90 -12.61 -10.82 -11.41
N LYS A 91 -13.36 -9.92 -12.07
CA LYS A 91 -13.37 -8.49 -11.76
C LYS A 91 -13.84 -8.21 -10.33
N LEU A 92 -14.95 -8.86 -9.92
CA LEU A 92 -15.46 -8.74 -8.56
C LEU A 92 -14.48 -9.31 -7.54
N ALA A 93 -13.94 -10.52 -7.78
CA ALA A 93 -12.97 -11.14 -6.89
C ALA A 93 -11.69 -10.28 -6.73
N TYR A 94 -11.19 -9.75 -7.84
CA TYR A 94 -10.04 -8.84 -7.85
C TYR A 94 -10.29 -7.60 -6.99
N LEU A 95 -11.45 -6.95 -7.15
CA LEU A 95 -11.77 -5.72 -6.45
C LEU A 95 -12.03 -5.95 -4.96
N ILE A 96 -12.72 -7.04 -4.60
CA ILE A 96 -12.97 -7.40 -3.21
C ILE A 96 -11.65 -7.76 -2.51
N VAL A 97 -10.85 -8.66 -3.08
CA VAL A 97 -9.64 -9.15 -2.39
C VAL A 97 -8.58 -8.05 -2.27
N ASN A 98 -8.23 -7.39 -3.38
CA ASN A 98 -7.21 -6.35 -3.33
C ASN A 98 -7.73 -5.09 -2.61
N GLY A 99 -9.01 -4.73 -2.80
CA GLY A 99 -9.63 -3.59 -2.12
C GLY A 99 -9.70 -3.81 -0.61
N ALA A 100 -10.12 -4.99 -0.15
CA ALA A 100 -10.12 -5.33 1.27
C ALA A 100 -8.70 -5.34 1.85
N PHE A 101 -7.72 -5.89 1.13
CA PHE A 101 -6.33 -5.87 1.58
C PHE A 101 -5.79 -4.44 1.75
N ILE A 102 -5.99 -3.59 0.74
CA ILE A 102 -5.57 -2.18 0.77
C ILE A 102 -6.25 -1.46 1.94
N GLY A 103 -7.56 -1.68 2.14
CA GLY A 103 -8.34 -1.07 3.22
C GLY A 103 -7.93 -1.55 4.62
N ILE A 104 -7.64 -2.84 4.79
CA ILE A 104 -7.20 -3.38 6.08
C ILE A 104 -5.80 -2.86 6.42
N ILE A 105 -4.86 -2.92 5.48
CA ILE A 105 -3.50 -2.41 5.70
C ILE A 105 -3.51 -0.91 5.98
N SER A 106 -4.30 -0.13 5.24
CA SER A 106 -4.38 1.31 5.45
C SER A 106 -4.93 1.64 6.84
N LEU A 107 -5.97 0.94 7.29
CA LEU A 107 -6.51 1.06 8.64
C LEU A 107 -5.46 0.73 9.71
N ILE A 108 -4.71 -0.36 9.54
CA ILE A 108 -3.65 -0.75 10.49
C ILE A 108 -2.60 0.35 10.59
N PHE A 109 -2.11 0.88 9.46
CA PHE A 109 -1.10 1.94 9.47
C PHE A 109 -1.62 3.25 10.06
N ILE A 110 -2.86 3.64 9.77
CA ILE A 110 -3.48 4.84 10.35
C ILE A 110 -3.65 4.67 11.87
N TYR A 111 -4.16 3.53 12.31
CA TYR A 111 -4.39 3.24 13.72
C TYR A 111 -3.09 3.25 14.53
N ASP A 112 -2.03 2.63 14.00
CA ASP A 112 -0.73 2.66 14.64
C ASP A 112 -0.13 4.08 14.71
N THR A 113 -0.23 4.83 13.60
CA THR A 113 0.24 6.21 13.54
C THR A 113 -0.50 7.11 14.54
N LEU A 114 -1.82 6.91 14.72
CA LEU A 114 -2.61 7.61 15.73
C LEU A 114 -2.29 7.16 17.17
N THR A 115 -2.01 5.87 17.38
CA THR A 115 -1.65 5.35 18.71
C THR A 115 -0.32 5.93 19.19
N LEU A 116 0.61 6.19 18.26
CA LEU A 116 1.86 6.92 18.53
C LEU A 116 1.65 8.40 18.91
N LEU A 117 0.50 9.01 18.57
CA LEU A 117 0.16 10.39 18.93
C LEU A 117 -0.41 10.51 20.35
N VAL A 118 -0.99 9.42 20.88
CA VAL A 118 -1.63 9.39 22.21
C VAL A 118 -0.64 9.01 23.34
N LYS A 119 0.57 8.55 22.99
CA LYS A 119 1.65 8.24 23.93
C LYS A 119 2.70 9.34 23.97
#